data_AF-A0AAN9G6Y9-F1
#
_entry.id   AF-A0AAN9G6Y9-F1
#
_cell.length_a   1.000
_cell.length_b   1.000
_cell.length_c   1.000
_cell.angle_alpha   90.00
_cell.angle_beta   90.00
_cell.angle_gamma   90.00
#
_symmetry.space_group_name_H-M   'P 1'
#
loop_
_entity.id
_entity.type
_entity.pdbx_description
1 polymer ?
#
loop_
_entity_poly.entity_id
_entity_poly.type
_entity_poly.pdbx_seq_one_letter_code
_entity_poly.pdbx_strand_id
1 'polypeptide(L)'
;MWGPLAWTAMMIFVSEAVITSHKFDLATSQNVTQYQEMTSASSKLMCVKECLKHSWCDSFAYGSARGECFLQVESETLLWIDDDVKVYRVRSLCNPSDVDHTMFNVTWRQPGLEGDIRCNDDDYMYSGDSPTIHCKQPGLWITDGTCRQRIWRNTQASDRHPFPRTISPGWAMCVRGVSCTACDKFSFNLRNDSQYVVHVDVRFDFSNSKRILYLTSNVNGWLDGTFVGNFPFDLGEPFEVELRVSDWNTLEV
;
A
#
# COMPACT_ATOMS: atom_id res chain seq x y z
N MET A 1 -17.50 20.43 45.04
CA MET A 1 -16.62 21.27 44.22
C MET A 1 -16.50 20.63 42.85
N TRP A 2 -16.67 21.44 41.81
CA TRP A 2 -16.92 21.07 40.42
C TRP A 2 -15.62 20.87 39.62
N GLY A 3 -15.56 19.81 38.80
CA GLY A 3 -14.81 19.69 37.52
C GLY A 3 -13.27 19.77 37.55
N PRO A 4 -12.56 19.25 36.52
CA PRO A 4 -12.99 19.34 35.14
C PRO A 4 -13.30 18.00 34.46
N LEU A 5 -14.22 18.13 33.50
CA LEU A 5 -14.74 17.11 32.59
C LEU A 5 -13.67 16.71 31.58
N ALA A 6 -13.45 15.39 31.43
CA ALA A 6 -12.70 14.84 30.31
C ALA A 6 -13.56 14.95 29.04
N TRP A 7 -13.08 15.72 28.07
CA TRP A 7 -13.68 15.81 26.75
C TRP A 7 -13.26 14.60 25.93
N THR A 8 -14.18 13.66 25.72
CA THR A 8 -14.03 12.63 24.70
C THR A 8 -14.40 13.26 23.35
N ALA A 9 -13.39 13.66 22.58
CA ALA A 9 -13.60 14.09 21.20
C ALA A 9 -13.95 12.85 20.35
N MET A 10 -15.25 12.65 20.12
CA MET A 10 -15.74 11.71 19.12
C MET A 10 -15.54 12.36 17.75
N MET A 11 -14.50 11.94 17.03
CA MET A 11 -14.31 12.31 15.62
C MET A 11 -15.36 11.53 14.80
N ILE A 12 -16.44 12.21 14.44
CA ILE A 12 -17.39 11.73 13.43
C ILE A 12 -16.72 11.94 12.07
N PHE A 13 -16.31 10.85 11.43
CA PHE A 13 -16.01 10.87 10.01
C PHE A 13 -17.34 11.00 9.26
N VAL A 14 -17.66 12.20 8.83
CA VAL A 14 -18.69 12.40 7.81
C VAL A 14 -18.06 11.96 6.50
N SER A 15 -18.34 10.73 6.07
CA SER A 15 -18.10 10.36 4.68
C SER A 15 -19.13 11.11 3.84
N GLU A 16 -18.75 12.26 3.30
CA GLU A 16 -19.51 12.84 2.20
C GLU A 16 -19.47 11.84 1.05
N ALA A 17 -20.60 11.19 0.79
CA ALA A 17 -20.81 10.47 -0.46
C ALA A 17 -20.84 11.51 -1.57
N VAL A 18 -19.66 11.79 -2.15
CA VAL A 18 -19.56 12.55 -3.38
C VAL A 18 -20.27 11.73 -4.45
N ILE A 19 -21.50 12.11 -4.77
CA ILE A 19 -22.21 11.63 -5.96
C ILE A 19 -21.51 12.29 -7.14
N THR A 20 -20.41 11.70 -7.60
CA THR A 20 -19.74 12.13 -8.82
C THR A 20 -20.70 11.87 -9.98
N SER A 21 -21.28 12.92 -10.53
CA SER A 21 -22.08 12.86 -11.75
C SER A 21 -21.19 12.35 -12.89
N HIS A 22 -21.47 11.16 -13.40
CA HIS A 22 -20.70 10.54 -14.47
C HIS A 22 -21.02 11.20 -15.82
N LYS A 23 -20.02 11.75 -16.50
CA LYS A 23 -20.15 12.20 -17.90
C LYS A 23 -19.78 11.06 -18.83
N PHE A 24 -20.79 10.41 -19.41
CA PHE A 24 -20.62 9.56 -20.57
C PHE A 24 -20.95 10.38 -21.81
N ASP A 25 -20.07 10.37 -22.81
CA ASP A 25 -20.39 10.97 -24.08
C ASP A 25 -21.39 10.05 -24.79
N LEU A 26 -22.62 10.53 -24.99
CA LEU A 26 -23.51 9.88 -25.94
C LEU A 26 -22.81 9.88 -27.30
N ALA A 27 -22.72 8.70 -27.92
CA ALA A 27 -22.37 8.66 -29.33
C ALA A 27 -23.45 9.45 -30.07
N THR A 28 -23.08 10.57 -30.69
CA THR A 28 -23.98 11.33 -31.56
C THR A 28 -24.41 10.43 -32.70
N SER A 29 -25.62 9.89 -32.60
CA SER A 29 -26.39 9.18 -33.62
C SER A 29 -25.54 8.60 -34.75
N GLN A 30 -24.77 7.56 -34.46
CA GLN A 30 -24.22 6.71 -35.51
C GLN A 30 -25.15 5.52 -35.67
N ASN A 31 -25.40 5.15 -36.93
CA ASN A 31 -26.06 3.89 -37.30
C ASN A 31 -25.16 2.74 -36.81
N VAL A 32 -25.32 2.32 -35.55
CA VAL A 32 -24.62 1.15 -35.02
C VAL A 32 -25.44 -0.07 -35.41
N THR A 33 -24.82 -0.96 -36.17
CA THR A 33 -25.56 -2.00 -36.87
C THR A 33 -25.78 -3.24 -36.02
N GLN A 34 -24.90 -3.66 -35.11
CA GLN A 34 -25.10 -4.93 -34.40
C GLN A 34 -24.44 -5.03 -33.03
N TYR A 35 -25.08 -5.77 -32.12
CA TYR A 35 -24.61 -6.02 -30.76
C TYR A 35 -24.62 -7.51 -30.40
N GLN A 36 -23.60 -7.97 -29.67
CA GLN A 36 -23.64 -9.25 -28.97
C GLN A 36 -24.26 -9.03 -27.58
N GLU A 37 -25.34 -9.77 -27.31
CA GLU A 37 -26.08 -9.67 -26.05
C GLU A 37 -25.28 -10.26 -24.89
N MET A 38 -25.18 -9.50 -23.81
CA MET A 38 -24.74 -10.01 -22.51
C MET A 38 -25.90 -9.97 -21.53
N THR A 39 -26.07 -11.08 -20.83
CA THR A 39 -27.34 -11.40 -20.17
C THR A 39 -27.53 -10.79 -18.78
N SER A 40 -26.64 -9.90 -18.31
CA SER A 40 -26.95 -8.91 -17.26
C SER A 40 -25.77 -7.96 -17.01
N ALA A 41 -26.03 -6.66 -16.94
CA ALA A 41 -25.12 -5.67 -16.37
C ALA A 41 -25.91 -4.75 -15.45
N SER A 42 -25.60 -4.77 -14.15
CA SER A 42 -26.32 -3.93 -13.18
C SER A 42 -25.99 -2.43 -13.32
N SER A 43 -25.05 -2.05 -14.19
CA SER A 43 -24.69 -0.66 -14.45
C SER A 43 -23.99 -0.45 -15.80
N LYS A 44 -24.00 0.80 -16.28
CA LYS A 44 -23.16 1.25 -17.40
C LYS A 44 -21.67 0.94 -17.16
N LEU A 45 -21.20 1.04 -15.92
CA LEU A 45 -19.80 0.76 -15.58
C LEU A 45 -19.44 -0.71 -15.79
N MET A 46 -20.33 -1.64 -15.43
CA MET A 46 -20.13 -3.06 -15.74
C MET A 46 -20.06 -3.29 -17.25
N CYS A 47 -20.96 -2.65 -18.00
CA CYS A 47 -20.93 -2.69 -19.46
C CYS A 47 -19.58 -2.25 -20.04
N VAL A 48 -19.05 -1.11 -19.57
CA VAL A 48 -17.75 -0.61 -20.02
C VAL A 48 -16.64 -1.59 -19.66
N LYS A 49 -16.62 -2.10 -18.42
CA LYS A 49 -15.61 -3.06 -17.97
C LYS A 49 -15.60 -4.32 -18.83
N GLU A 50 -16.79 -4.79 -19.20
CA GLU A 50 -16.94 -5.98 -20.02
C GLU A 50 -16.52 -5.71 -21.46
N CYS A 51 -16.93 -4.57 -22.04
CA CYS A 51 -16.43 -4.11 -23.34
C CYS A 51 -14.89 -4.06 -23.35
N LEU A 52 -14.27 -3.49 -22.32
CA LEU A 52 -12.80 -3.37 -22.20
C LEU A 52 -12.07 -4.72 -22.09
N LYS A 53 -12.73 -5.84 -21.79
CA LYS A 53 -12.10 -7.17 -21.86
C LYS A 53 -11.84 -7.63 -23.30
N HIS A 54 -12.49 -6.99 -24.27
CA HIS A 54 -12.42 -7.34 -25.68
C HIS A 54 -11.67 -6.26 -26.45
N SER A 55 -10.57 -6.61 -27.11
CA SER A 55 -9.76 -5.66 -27.88
C SER A 55 -10.50 -5.04 -29.08
N TRP A 56 -11.61 -5.65 -29.51
CA TRP A 56 -12.46 -5.19 -30.61
C TRP A 56 -13.60 -4.28 -30.17
N CYS A 57 -13.86 -4.13 -28.87
CA CYS A 57 -15.02 -3.40 -28.38
C CYS A 57 -14.67 -1.92 -28.14
N ASP A 58 -15.15 -1.04 -29.02
CA ASP A 58 -14.97 0.41 -28.96
C ASP A 58 -16.25 1.16 -28.52
N SER A 59 -17.39 0.46 -28.50
CA SER A 59 -18.67 0.98 -28.03
C SER A 59 -19.57 -0.12 -27.46
N PHE A 60 -20.50 0.29 -26.59
CA PHE A 60 -21.52 -0.58 -26.03
C PHE A 60 -22.86 0.14 -25.98
N ALA A 61 -23.94 -0.62 -26.04
CA ALA A 61 -25.28 -0.17 -25.73
C ALA A 61 -25.67 -0.62 -24.31
N TYR A 62 -26.38 0.24 -23.58
CA TYR A 62 -26.92 -0.10 -22.27
C TYR A 62 -28.38 0.32 -22.17
N GLY A 63 -29.24 -0.67 -21.89
CA GLY A 63 -30.67 -0.49 -21.65
C GLY A 63 -30.94 -0.39 -20.15
N SER A 64 -31.21 0.82 -19.65
CA SER A 64 -31.40 1.01 -18.20
C SER A 64 -32.66 0.34 -17.65
N ALA A 65 -33.69 0.14 -18.46
CA ALA A 65 -34.93 -0.50 -18.01
C ALA A 65 -34.76 -2.01 -17.79
N ARG A 66 -33.87 -2.64 -18.57
CA ARG A 66 -33.63 -4.09 -18.54
C ARG A 66 -32.35 -4.49 -17.81
N GLY A 67 -31.44 -3.53 -17.57
CA GLY A 67 -30.12 -3.82 -17.02
C GLY A 67 -29.29 -4.69 -17.98
N GLU A 68 -29.47 -4.46 -19.28
CA GLU A 68 -28.85 -5.24 -20.34
C GLU A 68 -27.66 -4.51 -20.93
N CYS A 69 -26.63 -5.28 -21.28
CA CYS A 69 -25.44 -4.79 -21.95
C CYS A 69 -25.27 -5.42 -23.31
N PHE A 70 -24.90 -4.58 -24.26
CA PHE A 70 -24.78 -4.94 -25.65
C PHE A 70 -23.39 -4.47 -26.12
N LEU A 71 -22.52 -5.39 -26.55
CA LEU A 71 -21.17 -5.04 -27.06
C LEU A 71 -21.15 -4.98 -28.58
N GLN A 72 -20.61 -3.91 -29.17
CA GLN A 72 -20.63 -3.74 -30.62
C GLN A 72 -19.73 -4.77 -31.31
N VAL A 73 -20.24 -5.48 -32.33
CA VAL A 73 -19.45 -6.39 -33.18
C VAL A 73 -19.43 -5.86 -34.61
N GLU A 74 -18.28 -5.95 -35.31
CA GLU A 74 -18.02 -5.37 -36.64
C GLU A 74 -18.90 -5.89 -37.83
N SER A 75 -19.99 -6.64 -37.63
CA SER A 75 -20.75 -7.25 -38.73
C SER A 75 -22.05 -6.54 -39.14
N GLU A 76 -22.44 -6.74 -40.40
CA GLU A 76 -23.40 -5.95 -41.20
C GLU A 76 -24.91 -6.20 -40.95
N THR A 77 -25.36 -6.55 -39.74
CA THR A 77 -26.80 -6.89 -39.53
C THR A 77 -27.51 -5.96 -38.55
N LEU A 78 -28.37 -5.07 -39.06
CA LEU A 78 -29.18 -4.10 -38.31
C LEU A 78 -30.12 -4.75 -37.27
N LEU A 79 -29.89 -4.45 -35.99
CA LEU A 79 -30.85 -4.68 -34.90
C LEU A 79 -31.56 -3.36 -34.56
N TRP A 80 -32.89 -3.39 -34.50
CA TRP A 80 -33.69 -2.30 -33.95
C TRP A 80 -33.52 -2.31 -32.44
N ILE A 81 -32.99 -1.21 -31.90
CA ILE A 81 -32.74 -1.08 -30.48
C ILE A 81 -33.80 -0.13 -29.91
N ASP A 82 -34.52 -0.60 -28.88
CA ASP A 82 -35.58 0.15 -28.20
C ASP A 82 -35.13 1.56 -27.76
N ASP A 83 -36.08 2.49 -27.65
CA ASP A 83 -35.85 3.91 -27.29
C ASP A 83 -35.13 4.12 -25.94
N ASP A 84 -35.08 3.10 -25.07
CA ASP A 84 -34.45 3.15 -23.75
C ASP A 84 -32.97 2.74 -23.76
N VAL A 85 -32.46 2.25 -24.87
CA VAL A 85 -31.08 1.82 -25.02
C VAL A 85 -30.24 2.95 -25.61
N LYS A 86 -29.18 3.31 -24.90
CA LYS A 86 -28.25 4.35 -25.34
C LYS A 86 -26.92 3.73 -25.71
N VAL A 87 -26.36 4.19 -26.83
CA VAL A 87 -25.01 3.83 -27.28
C VAL A 87 -23.99 4.77 -26.64
N TYR A 88 -22.95 4.16 -26.09
CA TYR A 88 -21.83 4.83 -25.46
C TYR A 88 -20.55 4.40 -26.16
N ARG A 89 -19.74 5.37 -26.57
CA ARG A 89 -18.37 5.07 -27.02
C ARG A 89 -17.50 4.85 -25.79
N VAL A 90 -16.75 3.76 -25.77
CA VAL A 90 -15.75 3.52 -24.73
C VAL A 90 -14.56 4.43 -25.03
N ARG A 91 -14.53 5.59 -24.39
CA ARG A 91 -13.26 6.27 -24.16
C ARG A 91 -12.56 5.52 -23.03
N SER A 92 -11.24 5.37 -23.11
CA SER A 92 -10.43 4.81 -22.01
C SER A 92 -10.93 5.39 -20.71
N LEU A 93 -11.43 4.54 -19.79
CA LEU A 93 -12.05 5.01 -18.56
C LEU A 93 -11.06 5.94 -17.84
N CYS A 94 -9.84 5.45 -17.64
CA CYS A 94 -8.74 6.25 -17.14
C CYS A 94 -7.63 6.34 -18.20
N ASN A 95 -6.95 7.48 -18.27
CA ASN A 95 -5.73 7.60 -19.07
C ASN A 95 -4.55 7.11 -18.21
N PRO A 96 -3.74 6.13 -18.68
CA PRO A 96 -2.53 5.70 -17.99
C PRO A 96 -1.58 6.85 -17.62
N SER A 97 -1.54 7.91 -18.42
CA SER A 97 -0.70 9.09 -18.17
C SER A 97 -1.13 9.92 -16.95
N ASP A 98 -2.33 9.69 -16.42
CA ASP A 98 -2.82 10.40 -15.23
C ASP A 98 -2.28 9.79 -13.93
N VAL A 99 -1.60 8.63 -13.98
CA VAL A 99 -1.01 7.99 -12.81
C VAL A 99 0.25 8.75 -12.37
N ASP A 100 0.31 9.10 -11.08
CA ASP A 100 1.52 9.63 -10.47
C ASP A 100 2.58 8.53 -10.34
N HIS A 101 3.61 8.62 -11.18
CA HIS A 101 4.72 7.67 -11.24
C HIS A 101 5.89 8.02 -10.31
N THR A 102 5.76 9.00 -9.42
CA THR A 102 6.87 9.43 -8.54
C THR A 102 7.35 8.31 -7.61
N MET A 103 6.42 7.54 -7.02
CA MET A 103 6.73 6.52 -6.02
C MET A 103 6.70 5.08 -6.56
N PHE A 104 6.06 4.85 -7.71
CA PHE A 104 5.94 3.52 -8.29
C PHE A 104 5.75 3.54 -9.81
N ASN A 105 6.14 2.43 -10.42
CA ASN A 105 5.93 2.13 -11.81
C ASN A 105 4.74 1.18 -11.94
N VAL A 106 4.00 1.31 -13.04
CA VAL A 106 2.85 0.46 -13.34
C VAL A 106 3.16 -0.36 -14.58
N THR A 107 3.08 -1.69 -14.46
CA THR A 107 3.05 -2.60 -15.61
C THR A 107 1.60 -2.88 -15.96
N TRP A 108 1.14 -2.35 -17.08
CA TRP A 108 -0.26 -2.45 -17.47
C TRP A 108 -0.61 -3.88 -17.91
N ARG A 109 -1.57 -4.50 -17.22
CA ARG A 109 -2.21 -5.73 -17.68
C ARG A 109 -3.22 -5.39 -18.78
N GLN A 110 -4.01 -4.35 -18.53
CA GLN A 110 -5.00 -3.79 -19.44
C GLN A 110 -4.95 -2.25 -19.36
N PRO A 111 -4.34 -1.57 -20.35
CA PRO A 111 -4.23 -0.12 -20.35
C PRO A 111 -5.59 0.56 -20.16
N GLY A 112 -5.68 1.44 -19.15
CA GLY A 112 -6.90 2.18 -18.82
C GLY A 112 -7.89 1.46 -17.91
N LEU A 113 -7.58 0.23 -17.46
CA LEU A 113 -8.39 -0.52 -16.50
C LEU A 113 -7.59 -0.98 -15.27
N GLU A 114 -6.48 -1.69 -15.48
CA GLU A 114 -5.73 -2.36 -14.41
C GLU A 114 -4.23 -2.48 -14.73
N GLY A 115 -3.39 -2.32 -13.70
CA GLY A 115 -1.96 -2.59 -13.79
C GLY A 115 -1.34 -3.07 -12.49
N ASP A 116 -0.17 -3.68 -12.61
CA ASP A 116 0.67 -4.13 -11.50
C ASP A 116 1.60 -3.01 -11.04
N ILE A 117 1.60 -2.73 -9.74
CA ILE A 117 2.44 -1.72 -9.11
C ILE A 117 3.78 -2.34 -8.72
N ARG A 118 4.87 -1.66 -9.06
CA ARG A 118 6.21 -1.94 -8.52
C ARG A 118 6.82 -0.64 -8.00
N CYS A 119 7.30 -0.65 -6.77
CA CYS A 119 8.01 0.52 -6.23
C CYS A 119 9.26 0.81 -7.07
N ASN A 120 9.55 2.09 -7.29
CA ASN A 120 10.61 2.52 -8.20
C ASN A 120 12.02 2.17 -7.72
N ASP A 121 12.17 2.03 -6.41
CA ASP A 121 13.43 1.78 -5.73
C ASP A 121 13.31 0.47 -4.93
N ASP A 122 14.34 -0.37 -5.01
CA ASP A 122 14.40 -1.67 -4.33
C ASP A 122 14.42 -1.52 -2.79
N ASP A 123 14.67 -0.31 -2.28
CA ASP A 123 14.58 -0.02 -0.84
C ASP A 123 13.15 0.25 -0.35
N TYR A 124 12.19 0.33 -1.28
CA TYR A 124 10.77 0.51 -1.01
C TYR A 124 9.99 -0.77 -1.26
N MET A 125 9.01 -1.03 -0.40
CA MET A 125 8.10 -2.16 -0.53
C MET A 125 6.65 -1.68 -0.51
N TYR A 126 5.82 -2.28 -1.35
CA TYR A 126 4.39 -1.98 -1.38
C TYR A 126 3.74 -2.40 -0.05
N SER A 127 2.93 -1.53 0.51
CA SER A 127 2.24 -1.72 1.78
C SER A 127 0.73 -1.65 1.56
N GLY A 128 0.17 -2.75 1.07
CA GLY A 128 -1.26 -3.02 0.84
C GLY A 128 -1.46 -4.52 0.65
N ASP A 129 -2.70 -4.97 0.44
CA ASP A 129 -3.03 -6.40 0.30
C ASP A 129 -2.65 -6.90 -1.11
N SER A 130 -2.79 -6.06 -2.13
CA SER A 130 -2.50 -6.39 -3.52
C SER A 130 -1.80 -5.21 -4.22
N PRO A 131 -0.58 -5.37 -4.77
CA PRO A 131 0.15 -4.31 -5.48
C PRO A 131 -0.45 -4.07 -6.87
N THR A 132 -1.69 -3.62 -6.91
CA THR A 132 -2.47 -3.42 -8.13
C THR A 132 -3.15 -2.06 -8.11
N ILE A 133 -3.19 -1.41 -9.26
CA ILE A 133 -3.90 -0.16 -9.48
C ILE A 133 -5.10 -0.42 -10.38
N HIS A 134 -6.26 0.11 -10.00
CA HIS A 134 -7.52 -0.10 -10.71
C HIS A 134 -8.18 1.22 -11.03
N CYS A 135 -8.73 1.35 -12.25
CA CYS A 135 -9.58 2.46 -12.60
C CYS A 135 -10.96 2.27 -11.97
N LYS A 136 -11.30 3.08 -10.97
CA LYS A 136 -12.63 3.01 -10.33
C LYS A 136 -13.70 3.69 -11.18
N GLN A 137 -13.35 4.85 -11.72
CA GLN A 137 -14.18 5.69 -12.58
C GLN A 137 -13.28 6.61 -13.39
N PRO A 138 -13.80 7.32 -14.41
CA PRO A 138 -12.95 8.12 -15.26
C PRO A 138 -12.09 9.15 -14.51
N GLY A 139 -10.77 9.09 -14.75
CA GLY A 139 -9.76 9.92 -14.09
C GLY A 139 -9.46 9.58 -12.63
N LEU A 140 -10.06 8.51 -12.06
CA LEU A 140 -9.80 8.09 -10.68
C LEU A 140 -9.18 6.69 -10.64
N TRP A 141 -7.87 6.69 -10.43
CA TRP A 141 -7.10 5.51 -10.08
C TRP A 141 -7.13 5.27 -8.58
N ILE A 142 -7.34 4.01 -8.18
CA ILE A 142 -7.30 3.59 -6.78
C ILE A 142 -6.30 2.46 -6.59
N THR A 143 -5.65 2.47 -5.42
CA THR A 143 -4.79 1.41 -4.89
C THR A 143 -5.24 1.13 -3.46
N ASP A 144 -4.94 -0.05 -2.93
CA ASP A 144 -5.20 -0.40 -1.53
C ASP A 144 -4.01 -0.09 -0.60
N GLY A 145 -2.92 0.45 -1.14
CA GLY A 145 -1.66 0.61 -0.46
C GLY A 145 -0.72 1.62 -1.11
N THR A 146 0.44 1.78 -0.50
CA THR A 146 1.49 2.71 -0.96
C THR A 146 2.87 2.08 -0.87
N CYS A 147 3.80 2.54 -1.71
CA CYS A 147 5.21 2.20 -1.56
C CYS A 147 5.78 2.90 -0.33
N ARG A 148 6.37 2.12 0.58
CA ARG A 148 7.00 2.63 1.80
C ARG A 148 8.43 2.14 1.87
N GLN A 149 9.34 3.04 2.24
CA GLN A 149 10.74 2.66 2.48
C GLN A 149 10.79 1.62 3.60
N ARG A 150 11.49 0.51 3.35
CA ARG A 150 11.68 -0.59 4.31
C ARG A 150 13.13 -1.01 4.49
N ILE A 151 14.00 -0.63 3.58
CA ILE A 151 15.43 -0.96 3.61
C ILE A 151 16.22 0.35 3.66
N TRP A 152 17.24 0.37 4.50
CA TRP A 152 18.21 1.46 4.58
C TRP A 152 19.60 0.88 4.38
N ARG A 153 20.32 1.35 3.34
CA ARG A 153 21.66 0.88 2.99
C ARG A 153 22.71 1.92 3.34
N ASN A 154 23.94 1.45 3.56
CA ASN A 154 25.11 2.30 3.83
C ASN A 154 24.89 3.30 4.98
N THR A 155 24.13 2.87 5.98
CA THR A 155 23.83 3.67 7.15
C THR A 155 25.09 3.91 7.97
N GLN A 156 25.23 5.11 8.49
CA GLN A 156 26.31 5.49 9.38
C GLN A 156 25.90 5.34 10.84
N ALA A 157 26.88 5.22 11.72
CA ALA A 157 26.63 5.23 13.15
C ALA A 157 25.90 6.53 13.53
N SER A 158 24.81 6.39 14.29
CA SER A 158 23.90 7.49 14.72
C SER A 158 22.81 7.89 13.73
N ASP A 159 22.73 7.26 12.55
CA ASP A 159 21.62 7.48 11.64
C ASP A 159 20.28 7.14 12.31
N ARG A 160 19.25 7.88 11.91
CA ARG A 160 17.88 7.71 12.40
C ARG A 160 16.97 7.43 11.22
N HIS A 161 16.27 6.32 11.28
CA HIS A 161 15.36 5.90 10.23
C HIS A 161 13.92 5.88 10.75
N PRO A 162 12.98 6.47 10.00
CA PRO A 162 11.58 6.46 10.41
C PRO A 162 11.00 5.04 10.28
N PHE A 163 10.30 4.60 11.31
CA PHE A 163 9.56 3.34 11.29
C PHE A 163 8.06 3.59 11.02
N PRO A 164 7.30 2.54 10.67
CA PRO A 164 5.84 2.63 10.64
C PRO A 164 5.30 3.19 11.96
N ARG A 165 4.28 4.05 11.87
CA ARG A 165 3.62 4.66 13.04
C ARG A 165 3.07 3.61 14.02
N THR A 166 2.72 2.44 13.52
CA THR A 166 2.20 1.32 14.32
C THR A 166 3.05 0.09 14.03
N ILE A 167 3.53 -0.53 15.10
CA ILE A 167 4.22 -1.83 15.09
C ILE A 167 3.27 -2.82 15.77
N SER A 168 3.00 -3.95 15.11
CA SER A 168 2.09 -4.99 15.57
C SER A 168 2.83 -6.32 15.74
N PRO A 169 2.25 -7.28 16.48
CA PRO A 169 2.72 -8.67 16.47
C PRO A 169 2.98 -9.17 15.04
N GLY A 170 4.07 -9.92 14.86
CA GLY A 170 4.58 -10.40 13.58
C GLY A 170 5.49 -9.43 12.84
N TRP A 171 5.57 -8.15 13.25
CA TRP A 171 6.54 -7.21 12.68
C TRP A 171 7.96 -7.58 13.09
N ALA A 172 8.90 -7.41 12.16
CA ALA A 172 10.32 -7.60 12.43
C ALA A 172 11.18 -6.53 11.76
N MET A 173 12.34 -6.26 12.35
CA MET A 173 13.41 -5.46 11.77
C MET A 173 14.70 -6.26 11.76
N CYS A 174 15.39 -6.24 10.62
CA CYS A 174 16.70 -6.84 10.49
C CYS A 174 17.77 -5.74 10.47
N VAL A 175 18.79 -5.87 11.32
CA VAL A 175 19.98 -5.02 11.33
C VAL A 175 21.15 -5.88 10.89
N ARG A 176 21.73 -5.56 9.74
CA ARG A 176 22.94 -6.19 9.22
C ARG A 176 24.08 -5.19 9.27
N GLY A 177 25.26 -5.66 9.68
CA GLY A 177 26.42 -4.80 9.76
C GLY A 177 27.71 -5.57 9.93
N VAL A 178 28.80 -4.84 10.06
CA VAL A 178 30.09 -5.35 10.49
C VAL A 178 30.42 -4.62 11.79
N SER A 179 30.76 -5.37 12.82
CA SER A 179 31.13 -4.75 14.09
C SER A 179 32.44 -3.96 13.91
N CYS A 180 32.64 -2.98 14.78
CA CYS A 180 33.90 -2.25 14.83
C CYS A 180 35.09 -3.20 15.06
N THR A 181 36.28 -2.86 14.54
CA THR A 181 37.52 -3.61 14.83
C THR A 181 38.14 -3.23 16.17
N ALA A 182 37.80 -2.05 16.71
CA ALA A 182 38.28 -1.54 17.99
C ALA A 182 37.25 -0.60 18.61
N CYS A 183 36.21 -1.16 19.24
CA CYS A 183 35.30 -0.37 20.07
C CYS A 183 34.81 -1.15 21.29
N ASP A 184 34.46 -0.39 22.32
CA ASP A 184 34.00 -0.92 23.59
C ASP A 184 32.55 -1.40 23.50
N LYS A 185 31.73 -0.75 22.65
CA LYS A 185 30.31 -1.04 22.49
C LYS A 185 29.69 -0.46 21.22
N PHE A 186 28.52 -0.98 20.86
CA PHE A 186 27.57 -0.35 19.95
C PHE A 186 26.13 -0.61 20.39
N SER A 187 25.18 0.17 19.86
CA SER A 187 23.77 -0.01 20.17
C SER A 187 22.88 0.27 18.97
N PHE A 188 21.77 -0.45 18.88
CA PHE A 188 20.66 -0.13 17.98
C PHE A 188 19.39 0.02 18.82
N ASN A 189 18.56 0.99 18.44
CA ASN A 189 17.52 1.53 19.31
C ASN A 189 16.21 1.70 18.55
N LEU A 190 15.12 1.19 19.12
CA LEU A 190 13.78 1.60 18.73
C LEU A 190 13.35 2.74 19.65
N ARG A 191 13.03 3.89 19.05
CA ARG A 191 12.77 5.13 19.79
C ARG A 191 11.41 5.72 19.45
N ASN A 192 10.79 6.30 20.47
CA ASN A 192 9.68 7.23 20.33
C ASN A 192 10.15 8.57 20.91
N ASP A 193 10.49 9.53 20.06
CA ASP A 193 11.13 10.79 20.42
C ASP A 193 12.41 10.61 21.27
N SER A 194 12.39 11.04 22.53
CA SER A 194 13.48 10.91 23.49
C SER A 194 13.49 9.57 24.23
N GLN A 195 12.43 8.77 24.10
CA GLN A 195 12.28 7.50 24.82
C GLN A 195 12.86 6.34 24.00
N TYR A 196 13.52 5.42 24.70
CA TYR A 196 14.02 4.17 24.12
C TYR A 196 13.00 3.09 24.42
N VAL A 197 12.15 2.76 23.44
CA VAL A 197 11.19 1.65 23.58
C VAL A 197 11.94 0.33 23.69
N VAL A 198 12.99 0.20 22.87
CA VAL A 198 13.96 -0.89 22.95
C VAL A 198 15.36 -0.28 22.83
N HIS A 199 16.22 -0.58 23.80
CA HIS A 199 17.65 -0.31 23.77
C HIS A 199 18.38 -1.65 23.74
N VAL A 200 19.03 -1.94 22.62
CA VAL A 200 19.93 -3.09 22.50
C VAL A 200 21.36 -2.58 22.63
N ASP A 201 22.04 -2.98 23.69
CA ASP A 201 23.38 -2.52 24.02
C ASP A 201 24.35 -3.69 23.98
N VAL A 202 25.27 -3.64 23.02
CA VAL A 202 26.31 -4.65 22.80
C VAL A 202 27.62 -4.11 23.30
N ARG A 203 28.22 -4.76 24.31
CA ARG A 203 29.46 -4.34 24.95
C ARG A 203 30.53 -5.42 24.80
N PHE A 204 31.62 -5.10 24.12
CA PHE A 204 32.78 -5.99 23.99
C PHE A 204 33.67 -5.91 25.23
N ASP A 205 33.95 -4.69 25.69
CA ASP A 205 34.77 -4.41 26.88
C ASP A 205 34.24 -3.15 27.58
N PHE A 206 33.52 -3.30 28.69
CA PHE A 206 32.97 -2.16 29.42
C PHE A 206 33.11 -2.35 30.93
N SER A 207 34.06 -1.63 31.52
CA SER A 207 34.40 -1.74 32.95
C SER A 207 34.79 -3.20 33.29
N ASN A 208 34.20 -3.77 34.35
CA ASN A 208 34.47 -5.14 34.78
C ASN A 208 33.70 -6.21 33.99
N SER A 209 32.93 -5.80 32.99
CA SER A 209 32.06 -6.69 32.23
C SER A 209 32.51 -6.79 30.78
N LYS A 210 32.70 -8.02 30.32
CA LYS A 210 33.12 -8.30 28.94
C LYS A 210 32.03 -9.09 28.25
N ARG A 211 31.85 -8.81 26.95
CA ARG A 211 30.93 -9.54 26.07
C ARG A 211 29.51 -9.62 26.66
N ILE A 212 28.91 -8.44 26.88
CA ILE A 212 27.55 -8.30 27.37
C ILE A 212 26.62 -7.88 26.23
N LEU A 213 25.53 -8.62 26.06
CA LEU A 213 24.35 -8.17 25.34
C LEU A 213 23.26 -7.86 26.35
N TYR A 214 22.84 -6.61 26.41
CA TYR A 214 21.86 -6.10 27.38
C TYR A 214 20.68 -5.47 26.65
N LEU A 215 19.47 -5.89 27.04
CA LEU A 215 18.21 -5.40 26.51
C LEU A 215 17.47 -4.63 27.60
N THR A 216 17.10 -3.38 27.34
CA THR A 216 16.36 -2.54 28.30
C THR A 216 15.46 -1.54 27.57
N SER A 217 14.69 -0.76 28.32
CA SER A 217 13.92 0.38 27.81
C SER A 217 14.10 1.60 28.71
N ASN A 218 13.89 2.77 28.11
CA ASN A 218 13.79 4.05 28.80
C ASN A 218 12.44 4.70 28.48
N VAL A 219 11.37 4.01 28.89
CA VAL A 219 10.00 4.55 28.86
C VAL A 219 9.69 5.00 30.27
N ASN A 220 9.70 6.32 30.48
CA ASN A 220 9.57 6.96 31.81
C ASN A 220 10.75 6.71 32.77
N GLY A 221 11.96 6.55 32.23
CA GLY A 221 13.18 6.25 32.99
C GLY A 221 13.75 4.88 32.60
N TRP A 222 15.03 4.65 32.91
CA TRP A 222 15.68 3.36 32.64
C TRP A 222 15.05 2.26 33.48
N LEU A 223 14.52 1.24 32.83
CA LEU A 223 13.98 0.06 33.48
C LEU A 223 15.06 -1.01 33.68
N ASP A 224 14.78 -1.97 34.57
CA ASP A 224 15.59 -3.17 34.68
C ASP A 224 15.59 -3.89 33.32
N GLY A 225 16.79 -4.23 32.86
CA GLY A 225 16.99 -4.94 31.61
C GLY A 225 17.39 -6.39 31.83
N THR A 226 17.52 -7.10 30.72
CA THR A 226 17.87 -8.52 30.70
C THR A 226 19.21 -8.71 30.00
N PHE A 227 20.06 -9.53 30.63
CA PHE A 227 21.27 -10.03 29.98
C PHE A 227 20.91 -11.22 29.09
N VAL A 228 21.34 -11.16 27.82
CA VAL A 228 21.23 -12.30 26.92
C VAL A 228 22.48 -13.16 27.13
N GLY A 229 22.26 -14.41 27.56
CA GLY A 229 23.35 -15.29 28.02
C GLY A 229 24.36 -15.69 26.94
N ASN A 230 23.95 -15.72 25.67
CA ASN A 230 24.85 -15.94 24.54
C ASN A 230 25.24 -14.60 23.93
N PHE A 231 26.54 -14.36 23.74
CA PHE A 231 27.06 -13.16 23.09
C PHE A 231 27.48 -13.45 21.64
N PRO A 232 26.67 -13.08 20.64
CA PRO A 232 26.83 -13.54 19.25
C PRO A 232 27.71 -12.62 18.38
N PHE A 233 28.42 -11.66 18.97
CA PHE A 233 29.21 -10.68 18.22
C PHE A 233 30.70 -10.90 18.41
N ASP A 234 31.48 -10.72 17.35
CA ASP A 234 32.93 -10.65 17.39
C ASP A 234 33.41 -9.36 16.71
N LEU A 235 34.55 -8.82 17.16
CA LEU A 235 35.11 -7.57 16.63
C LEU A 235 35.58 -7.74 15.18
N GLY A 236 35.18 -6.81 14.31
CA GLY A 236 35.49 -6.83 12.88
C GLY A 236 34.67 -7.83 12.06
N GLU A 237 33.80 -8.63 12.69
CA GLU A 237 33.03 -9.67 12.01
C GLU A 237 31.63 -9.17 11.60
N PRO A 238 31.07 -9.69 10.50
CA PRO A 238 29.70 -9.41 10.10
C PRO A 238 28.70 -10.00 11.10
N PHE A 239 27.58 -9.31 11.26
CA PHE A 239 26.47 -9.77 12.08
C PHE A 239 25.12 -9.48 11.42
N GLU A 240 24.12 -10.23 11.84
CA GLU A 240 22.71 -10.00 11.56
C GLU A 240 21.91 -10.15 12.85
N VAL A 241 21.07 -9.16 13.15
CA VAL A 241 20.13 -9.20 14.26
C VAL A 241 18.72 -9.04 13.70
N GLU A 242 17.80 -9.91 14.12
CA GLU A 242 16.38 -9.74 13.90
C GLU A 242 15.72 -9.32 15.22
N LEU A 243 15.04 -8.18 15.23
CA LEU A 243 14.14 -7.79 16.31
C LEU A 243 12.72 -8.11 15.89
N ARG A 244 12.06 -9.04 16.57
CA ARG A 244 10.71 -9.50 16.25
C ARG A 244 9.75 -9.19 17.39
N VAL A 245 8.58 -8.66 17.04
CA VAL A 245 7.45 -8.52 17.97
C VAL A 245 6.63 -9.80 17.91
N SER A 246 6.72 -10.66 18.92
CA SER A 246 6.00 -11.94 18.91
C SER A 246 4.54 -11.78 19.33
N ASP A 247 4.29 -11.21 20.51
CA ASP A 247 2.95 -10.98 21.07
C ASP A 247 2.76 -9.51 21.50
N TRP A 248 1.57 -9.14 22.02
CA TRP A 248 1.23 -7.77 22.42
C TRP A 248 2.21 -7.08 23.40
N ASN A 249 3.20 -7.79 23.96
CA ASN A 249 4.22 -7.24 24.86
C ASN A 249 5.58 -7.97 24.83
N THR A 250 5.86 -8.82 23.84
CA THR A 250 7.10 -9.63 23.84
C THR A 250 7.97 -9.28 22.63
N LEU A 251 9.23 -8.90 22.91
CA LEU A 251 10.27 -8.72 21.92
C LEU A 251 11.24 -9.90 21.99
N GLU A 252 11.47 -10.55 20.86
CA GLU A 252 12.47 -11.60 20.68
C GLU A 252 13.65 -11.05 19.87
N VAL A 253 14.86 -11.44 20.27
CA VAL A 253 16.16 -11.03 19.71
C VAL A 253 16.97 -12.27 19.38
#